data_AF-A0A382Z274-F1
#
_entry.id   AF-A0A382Z274-F1
#
_cell.length_a   1.000
_cell.length_b   1.000
_cell.length_c   1.000
_cell.angle_alpha   90.00
_cell.angle_beta   90.00
_cell.angle_gamma   90.00
#
_symmetry.space_group_name_H-M   'P 1'
#
loop_
_entity.id
_entity.type
_entity.pdbx_description
1 polymer ?
#
loop_
_entity_poly.entity_id
_entity_poly.type
_entity_poly.pdbx_seq_one_letter_code
_entity_poly.pdbx_strand_id
1 'polypeptide(L)'
;VHGPLIGSVTEFSSQVIALCSKSLQPNTIMGGVFDINQAENWDEFFIGVEQIKAPQLNIIYSDVKGNIGMYVSGRVPVRNKGVGDVPVPGWTGKFDWVSEISHDEMPHVLNPKRGFIISCNNKITDDKYPHYLGNSFMNGYRAARIEEKFNELKKIDFQLVKELHMDIYSIPGNRIKEGLISGLRTAKPKAQKLIEIIDEWDCNLDEKSIGGTIYQVFLFTLIKNIVEPHLGTILTEKYLGIGDHPLLLPVNELLGHCTE
;
A
#
# COMPACT_ATOMS: atom_id res chain seq x y z
N VAL A 1 19.31 23.16 6.04
CA VAL A 1 19.12 22.65 4.67
C VAL A 1 18.26 21.39 4.64
N HIS A 2 18.60 20.33 5.40
CA HIS A 2 17.94 19.02 5.28
C HIS A 2 16.99 18.64 6.44
N GLY A 3 16.60 19.60 7.29
CA GLY A 3 15.66 19.38 8.40
C GLY A 3 16.30 19.02 9.75
N PRO A 4 15.50 18.62 10.76
CA PRO A 4 15.97 18.30 12.10
C PRO A 4 16.80 17.00 12.14
N LEU A 5 17.70 16.91 13.12
CA LEU A 5 18.41 15.66 13.44
C LEU A 5 17.45 14.71 14.17
N ILE A 6 17.38 13.45 13.72
CA ILE A 6 16.45 12.45 14.25
C ILE A 6 17.13 11.25 14.94
N GLY A 7 18.46 11.23 14.98
CA GLY A 7 19.22 10.19 15.68
C GLY A 7 20.53 9.84 14.97
N SER A 8 21.23 8.85 15.50
CA SER A 8 22.43 8.29 14.87
C SER A 8 22.08 7.26 13.79
N VAL A 9 22.95 7.07 12.80
CA VAL A 9 22.74 6.06 11.73
C VAL A 9 22.69 4.63 12.30
N THR A 10 23.52 4.37 13.31
CA THR A 10 23.50 3.16 14.14
C THR A 10 23.81 3.54 15.57
N GLU A 11 23.56 2.66 16.53
CA GLU A 11 23.88 2.86 17.95
C GLU A 11 25.37 3.13 18.22
N PHE A 12 26.26 2.75 17.28
CA PHE A 12 27.71 2.90 17.39
C PHE A 12 28.29 3.96 16.43
N SER A 13 27.44 4.64 15.65
CA SER A 13 27.90 5.61 14.64
C SER A 13 28.00 7.01 15.23
N SER A 14 29.08 7.71 14.90
CA SER A 14 29.21 9.17 15.11
C SER A 14 28.46 10.00 14.05
N GLN A 15 27.93 9.35 13.01
CA GLN A 15 27.12 10.01 11.98
C GLN A 15 25.67 10.10 12.43
N VAL A 16 25.08 11.26 12.22
CA VAL A 16 23.68 11.57 12.53
C VAL A 16 22.83 11.63 11.26
N ILE A 17 21.56 11.27 11.39
CA ILE A 17 20.55 11.36 10.34
C ILE A 17 19.77 12.67 10.52
N ALA A 18 19.64 13.43 9.44
CA ALA A 18 18.69 14.53 9.32
C ALA A 18 17.48 14.08 8.50
N LEU A 19 16.27 14.49 8.91
CA LEU A 19 15.03 14.19 8.20
C LEU A 19 14.53 15.41 7.41
N CYS A 20 14.56 15.31 6.08
CA CYS A 20 13.91 16.28 5.21
C CYS A 20 12.53 15.75 4.78
N SER A 21 11.45 16.38 5.24
CA SER A 21 10.08 15.97 4.92
C SER A 21 9.24 17.17 4.47
N LYS A 22 8.48 16.99 3.37
CA LYS A 22 7.51 17.99 2.90
C LYS A 22 6.35 18.20 3.87
N SER A 23 6.07 17.22 4.73
CA SER A 23 5.04 17.33 5.78
C SER A 23 5.47 18.25 6.93
N LEU A 24 6.78 18.48 7.11
CA LEU A 24 7.33 19.38 8.13
C LEU A 24 7.42 20.84 7.66
N GLN A 25 7.08 21.11 6.40
CA GLN A 25 7.03 22.47 5.86
C GLN A 25 5.63 23.06 6.05
N PRO A 26 5.49 24.40 6.08
CA PRO A 26 4.18 25.04 6.12
C PRO A 26 3.21 24.47 5.08
N ASN A 27 1.96 24.29 5.48
CA ASN A 27 0.91 23.74 4.64
C ASN A 27 -0.42 24.48 4.89
N THR A 28 -1.34 24.38 3.93
CA THR A 28 -2.65 25.02 3.92
C THR A 28 -3.77 23.99 3.87
N ILE A 29 -3.54 22.80 4.44
CA ILE A 29 -4.46 21.65 4.33
C ILE A 29 -5.89 21.98 4.73
N MET A 30 -6.09 22.74 5.82
CA MET A 30 -7.44 23.10 6.27
C MET A 30 -8.20 23.95 5.25
N GLY A 31 -7.50 24.87 4.56
CA GLY A 31 -8.07 25.66 3.47
C GLY A 31 -8.39 24.77 2.27
N GLY A 32 -7.45 23.91 1.86
CA GLY A 32 -7.70 22.97 0.76
C GLY A 32 -8.86 22.02 1.01
N VAL A 33 -8.96 21.47 2.22
CA VAL A 33 -10.11 20.63 2.62
C VAL A 33 -11.41 21.43 2.57
N PHE A 34 -11.41 22.68 3.04
CA PHE A 34 -12.59 23.53 2.92
C PHE A 34 -12.98 23.79 1.46
N ASP A 35 -12.01 24.17 0.62
CA ASP A 35 -12.22 24.49 -0.80
C ASP A 35 -12.78 23.29 -1.57
N ILE A 36 -12.21 22.09 -1.39
CA ILE A 36 -12.73 20.88 -2.08
C ILE A 36 -14.13 20.48 -1.62
N ASN A 37 -14.53 20.84 -0.39
CA ASN A 37 -15.88 20.59 0.12
C ASN A 37 -16.90 21.62 -0.37
N GLN A 38 -16.44 22.75 -0.91
CA GLN A 38 -17.28 23.79 -1.53
C GLN A 38 -17.27 23.73 -3.06
N ALA A 39 -16.36 22.95 -3.65
CA ALA A 39 -16.20 22.87 -5.10
C ALA A 39 -17.47 22.37 -5.81
N GLU A 40 -17.94 23.13 -6.80
CA GLU A 40 -19.13 22.81 -7.59
C GLU A 40 -18.81 22.05 -8.87
N ASN A 41 -17.53 21.94 -9.22
CA ASN A 41 -17.04 21.32 -10.45
C ASN A 41 -15.59 20.83 -10.29
N TRP A 42 -15.10 20.10 -11.31
CA TRP A 42 -13.76 19.54 -11.31
C TRP A 42 -12.66 20.59 -11.24
N ASP A 43 -12.82 21.73 -11.91
CA ASP A 43 -11.77 22.75 -11.98
C ASP A 43 -11.56 23.41 -10.61
N GLU A 44 -12.65 23.70 -9.89
CA GLU A 44 -12.61 24.18 -8.50
C GLU A 44 -12.02 23.12 -7.56
N PHE A 45 -12.41 21.85 -7.73
CA PHE A 45 -11.82 20.75 -6.96
C PHE A 45 -10.30 20.64 -7.21
N PHE A 46 -9.88 20.70 -8.48
CA PHE A 46 -8.48 20.64 -8.89
C PHE A 46 -7.66 21.75 -8.25
N ILE A 47 -8.19 22.98 -8.22
CA ILE A 47 -7.54 24.12 -7.54
C ILE A 47 -7.52 23.91 -6.02
N GLY A 48 -8.63 23.46 -5.42
CA GLY A 48 -8.71 23.22 -3.97
C GLY A 48 -7.70 22.17 -3.49
N VAL A 49 -7.51 21.09 -4.26
CA VAL A 49 -6.55 20.04 -3.91
C VAL A 49 -5.09 20.55 -3.95
N GLU A 50 -4.78 21.58 -4.75
CA GLU A 50 -3.44 22.18 -4.78
C GLU A 50 -2.98 22.63 -3.39
N GLN A 51 -3.90 23.10 -2.55
CA GLN A 51 -3.62 23.57 -1.19
C GLN A 51 -3.26 22.43 -0.22
N ILE A 52 -3.60 21.19 -0.56
CA ILE A 52 -3.29 20.00 0.25
C ILE A 52 -1.84 19.58 -0.05
N LYS A 53 -0.88 20.33 0.52
CA LYS A 53 0.57 20.14 0.30
C LYS A 53 1.18 18.95 1.06
N ALA A 54 0.49 18.43 2.08
CA ALA A 54 0.79 17.20 2.81
C ALA A 54 -0.41 16.84 3.71
N PRO A 55 -0.65 15.55 4.03
CA PRO A 55 0.03 14.37 3.49
C PRO A 55 -0.37 14.12 2.03
N GLN A 56 0.29 13.17 1.38
CA GLN A 56 -0.14 12.69 0.07
C GLN A 56 -1.37 11.81 0.25
N LEU A 57 -2.45 12.12 -0.46
CA LEU A 57 -3.72 11.41 -0.40
C LEU A 57 -4.23 11.15 -1.82
N ASN A 58 -4.84 9.99 -2.04
CA ASN A 58 -5.67 9.78 -3.21
C ASN A 58 -7.06 10.34 -2.90
N ILE A 59 -7.41 11.50 -3.46
CA ILE A 59 -8.68 12.17 -3.21
C ILE A 59 -9.61 11.88 -4.38
N ILE A 60 -10.74 11.23 -4.09
CA ILE A 60 -11.76 10.85 -5.08
C ILE A 60 -12.77 11.98 -5.23
N TYR A 61 -13.19 12.24 -6.45
CA TYR A 61 -14.18 13.25 -6.85
C TYR A 61 -15.38 12.59 -7.54
N SER A 62 -16.57 13.10 -7.28
CA SER A 62 -17.78 12.79 -8.04
C SER A 62 -18.78 13.95 -7.98
N ASP A 63 -19.53 14.20 -9.05
CA ASP A 63 -20.56 15.25 -9.08
C ASP A 63 -21.93 14.80 -9.60
N VAL A 64 -22.92 15.70 -9.50
CA VAL A 64 -24.29 15.49 -9.97
C VAL A 64 -24.45 15.45 -11.49
N LYS A 65 -23.41 15.85 -12.25
CA LYS A 65 -23.36 15.72 -13.71
C LYS A 65 -22.86 14.34 -14.14
N GLY A 66 -22.50 13.48 -13.19
CA GLY A 66 -22.00 12.14 -13.43
C GLY A 66 -20.50 12.09 -13.70
N ASN A 67 -19.77 13.16 -13.45
CA ASN A 67 -18.32 13.14 -13.54
C ASN A 67 -17.74 12.35 -12.37
N ILE A 68 -16.67 11.60 -12.61
CA ILE A 68 -15.85 10.95 -11.59
C ILE A 68 -14.38 11.29 -11.81
N GLY A 69 -13.64 11.52 -10.74
CA GLY A 69 -12.24 11.86 -10.83
C GLY A 69 -11.42 11.41 -9.63
N MET A 70 -10.12 11.52 -9.77
CA MET A 70 -9.18 11.34 -8.67
C MET A 70 -8.00 12.28 -8.88
N TYR A 71 -7.52 12.85 -7.78
CA TYR A 71 -6.29 13.61 -7.75
C TYR A 71 -5.41 13.11 -6.59
N VAL A 72 -4.10 13.04 -6.81
CA VAL A 72 -3.14 12.66 -5.78
C VAL A 72 -2.50 13.91 -5.20
N SER A 73 -2.88 14.26 -3.97
CA SER A 73 -2.41 15.46 -3.30
C SER A 73 -0.97 15.32 -2.79
N GLY A 74 -0.45 16.42 -2.25
CA GLY A 74 0.83 16.47 -1.56
C GLY A 74 2.00 16.89 -2.46
N ARG A 75 3.03 17.45 -1.83
CA ARG A 75 4.27 17.84 -2.52
C ARG A 75 5.19 16.65 -2.69
N VAL A 76 5.72 16.48 -3.91
CA VAL A 76 6.72 15.47 -4.20
C VAL A 76 8.01 16.15 -4.66
N PRO A 77 9.13 15.97 -3.95
CA PRO A 77 10.40 16.54 -4.38
C PRO A 77 11.00 15.76 -5.54
N VAL A 78 11.49 16.49 -6.54
CA VAL A 78 12.40 15.95 -7.57
C VAL A 78 13.81 15.95 -7.00
N ARG A 79 14.44 14.77 -6.99
CA ARG A 79 15.79 14.57 -6.44
C ARG A 79 16.81 14.60 -7.57
N ASN A 80 17.97 15.22 -7.34
CA ASN A 80 19.07 15.19 -8.30
C ASN A 80 19.62 13.77 -8.51
N LYS A 81 19.65 12.95 -7.44
CA LYS A 81 20.07 11.55 -7.48
C LYS A 81 19.34 10.72 -6.44
N GLY A 82 19.12 9.45 -6.77
CA GLY A 82 18.55 8.47 -5.85
C GLY A 82 17.04 8.62 -5.67
N VAL A 83 16.48 7.64 -4.98
CA VAL A 83 15.02 7.46 -4.84
C VAL A 83 14.54 7.64 -3.40
N GLY A 84 15.44 7.85 -2.44
CA GLY A 84 15.09 8.10 -1.05
C GLY A 84 14.85 6.84 -0.20
N ASP A 85 15.28 5.67 -0.67
CA ASP A 85 15.08 4.40 0.04
C ASP A 85 16.00 4.20 1.25
N VAL A 86 17.12 4.91 1.30
CA VAL A 86 18.11 4.84 2.38
C VAL A 86 18.68 6.23 2.69
N PRO A 87 19.24 6.45 3.90
CA PRO A 87 19.98 7.66 4.20
C PRO A 87 21.13 7.90 3.21
N VAL A 88 21.37 9.16 2.85
CA VAL A 88 22.37 9.57 1.85
C VAL A 88 23.30 10.67 2.38
N PRO A 89 24.51 10.81 1.82
CA PRO A 89 25.45 11.89 2.19
C PRO A 89 24.90 13.31 1.98
N GLY A 90 24.37 13.92 3.04
CA GLY A 90 23.83 15.29 3.01
C GLY A 90 24.87 16.39 2.77
N TRP A 91 26.15 16.13 3.01
CA TRP A 91 27.23 17.12 2.83
C TRP A 91 27.69 17.29 1.37
N THR A 92 27.16 16.51 0.43
CA THR A 92 27.64 16.50 -0.97
C THR A 92 26.77 17.29 -1.93
N GLY A 93 25.55 17.63 -1.55
CA GLY A 93 24.52 18.21 -2.43
C GLY A 93 24.02 17.28 -3.55
N LYS A 94 24.66 16.13 -3.79
CA LYS A 94 24.35 15.22 -4.91
C LYS A 94 22.93 14.65 -4.85
N PHE A 95 22.34 14.58 -3.66
CA PHE A 95 21.02 13.99 -3.40
C PHE A 95 19.97 15.03 -3.02
N ASP A 96 20.32 16.32 -3.15
CA ASP A 96 19.41 17.40 -2.80
C ASP A 96 18.18 17.41 -3.71
N TRP A 97 17.11 17.99 -3.17
CA TRP A 97 15.90 18.26 -3.94
C TRP A 97 16.15 19.47 -4.84
N VAL A 98 15.87 19.33 -6.13
CA VAL A 98 16.13 20.38 -7.13
C VAL A 98 14.87 21.15 -7.51
N SER A 99 13.70 20.51 -7.37
CA SER A 99 12.39 21.09 -7.60
C SER A 99 11.31 20.27 -6.90
N GLU A 100 10.06 20.63 -7.13
CA GLU A 100 8.88 19.83 -6.82
C GLU A 100 8.16 19.49 -8.12
N ILE A 101 7.47 18.36 -8.17
CA ILE A 101 6.51 18.07 -9.26
C ILE A 101 5.45 19.17 -9.23
N SER A 102 5.14 19.77 -10.39
CA SER A 102 4.12 20.80 -10.46
C SER A 102 2.72 20.22 -10.27
N HIS A 103 1.76 21.07 -9.89
CA HIS A 103 0.39 20.66 -9.62
C HIS A 103 -0.30 20.01 -10.83
N ASP A 104 -0.03 20.51 -12.03
CA ASP A 104 -0.52 19.94 -13.28
C ASP A 104 0.17 18.62 -13.70
N GLU A 105 1.36 18.32 -13.16
CA GLU A 105 2.09 17.09 -13.44
C GLU A 105 1.76 15.94 -12.47
N MET A 106 1.21 16.25 -11.29
CA MET A 106 0.81 15.24 -10.30
C MET A 106 -0.27 14.30 -10.86
N PRO A 107 -0.33 13.03 -10.45
CA PRO A 107 -1.27 12.08 -11.05
C PRO A 107 -2.72 12.46 -10.76
N HIS A 108 -3.50 12.62 -11.82
CA HIS A 108 -4.92 12.90 -11.75
C HIS A 108 -5.65 12.36 -12.97
N VAL A 109 -6.95 12.16 -12.83
CA VAL A 109 -7.81 11.68 -13.92
C VAL A 109 -9.24 12.17 -13.70
N LEU A 110 -9.90 12.56 -14.79
CA LEU A 110 -11.34 12.88 -14.84
C LEU A 110 -11.98 12.00 -15.92
N ASN A 111 -13.08 11.33 -15.58
CA ASN A 111 -13.87 10.47 -16.46
C ASN A 111 -13.03 9.44 -17.24
N PRO A 112 -12.31 8.53 -16.55
CA PRO A 112 -11.52 7.51 -17.24
C PRO A 112 -12.40 6.62 -18.11
N LYS A 113 -11.90 6.21 -19.28
CA LYS A 113 -12.64 5.37 -20.25
C LYS A 113 -13.22 4.08 -19.65
N ARG A 114 -12.58 3.53 -18.61
CA ARG A 114 -13.03 2.30 -17.93
C ARG A 114 -14.30 2.49 -17.09
N GLY A 115 -14.72 3.73 -16.81
CA GLY A 115 -15.97 4.04 -16.14
C GLY A 115 -15.95 3.94 -14.61
N PHE A 116 -14.82 3.61 -13.99
CA PHE A 116 -14.65 3.56 -12.54
C PHE A 116 -13.20 3.88 -12.13
N ILE A 117 -13.03 4.28 -10.87
CA ILE A 117 -11.71 4.55 -10.26
C ILE A 117 -11.57 3.64 -9.04
N ILE A 118 -10.40 3.04 -8.86
CA ILE A 118 -10.06 2.22 -7.70
C ILE A 118 -8.79 2.77 -7.07
N SER A 119 -8.83 2.97 -5.75
CA SER A 119 -7.69 3.36 -4.95
C SER A 119 -7.70 2.59 -3.64
N CYS A 120 -6.81 1.61 -3.53
CA CYS A 120 -6.63 0.77 -2.34
C CYS A 120 -5.16 0.80 -1.91
N ASN A 121 -4.56 1.99 -1.88
CA ASN A 121 -3.14 2.22 -1.59
C ASN A 121 -2.16 1.49 -2.54
N ASN A 122 -2.67 0.89 -3.60
CA ASN A 122 -1.89 0.26 -4.66
C ASN A 122 -1.14 1.31 -5.49
N LYS A 123 -0.13 0.89 -6.26
CA LYS A 123 0.53 1.76 -7.24
C LYS A 123 -0.53 2.29 -8.22
N ILE A 124 -0.58 3.61 -8.38
CA ILE A 124 -1.59 4.32 -9.18
C ILE A 124 -1.07 4.81 -10.54
N THR A 125 0.25 4.79 -10.73
CA THR A 125 0.92 5.15 -11.99
C THR A 125 1.56 3.93 -12.63
N ASP A 126 1.68 3.95 -13.96
CA ASP A 126 2.45 2.95 -14.69
C ASP A 126 3.92 3.38 -14.83
N ASP A 127 4.74 2.55 -15.48
CA ASP A 127 6.16 2.82 -15.68
C ASP A 127 6.43 3.91 -16.73
N LYS A 128 5.38 4.46 -17.37
CA LYS A 128 5.49 5.59 -18.31
C LYS A 128 5.34 6.94 -17.62
N TYR A 129 4.83 6.97 -16.39
CA TYR A 129 4.70 8.21 -15.63
C TYR A 129 6.11 8.80 -15.34
N PRO A 130 6.36 10.08 -15.68
CA PRO A 130 7.72 10.60 -15.78
C PRO A 130 8.39 10.89 -14.43
N HIS A 131 7.63 10.91 -13.34
CA HIS A 131 8.16 11.24 -12.02
C HIS A 131 8.16 10.07 -11.05
N TYR A 132 9.15 10.05 -10.17
CA TYR A 132 9.22 9.07 -9.10
C TYR A 132 8.35 9.47 -7.89
N LEU A 133 7.34 8.67 -7.57
CA LEU A 133 6.41 8.90 -6.45
C LEU A 133 6.71 8.06 -5.20
N GLY A 134 7.73 7.20 -5.25
CA GLY A 134 8.00 6.19 -4.23
C GLY A 134 7.91 4.77 -4.78
N ASN A 135 8.19 3.81 -3.92
CA ASN A 135 8.19 2.37 -4.21
C ASN A 135 7.49 1.53 -3.12
N SER A 136 7.08 2.14 -2.00
CA SER A 136 6.26 1.49 -0.97
C SER A 136 4.78 1.76 -1.27
N PHE A 137 4.15 0.79 -1.91
CA PHE A 137 2.72 0.76 -2.18
C PHE A 137 2.15 -0.55 -1.64
N MET A 138 0.86 -0.58 -1.36
CA MET A 138 0.19 -1.84 -1.05
C MET A 138 0.20 -2.77 -2.26
N ASN A 139 0.21 -4.07 -1.98
CA ASN A 139 0.39 -5.17 -2.94
C ASN A 139 -0.63 -5.24 -4.09
N GLY A 140 -1.71 -4.45 -4.04
CA GLY A 140 -2.71 -4.36 -5.10
C GLY A 140 -3.82 -5.42 -5.05
N TYR A 141 -3.81 -6.36 -4.10
CA TYR A 141 -4.83 -7.42 -4.07
C TYR A 141 -6.24 -6.89 -3.86
N ARG A 142 -6.42 -5.88 -3.00
CA ARG A 142 -7.74 -5.24 -2.79
C ARG A 142 -8.25 -4.54 -4.05
N ALA A 143 -7.36 -3.82 -4.73
CA ALA A 143 -7.69 -3.18 -5.98
C ALA A 143 -8.05 -4.21 -7.05
N ALA A 144 -7.30 -5.31 -7.15
CA ALA A 144 -7.57 -6.41 -8.06
C ALA A 144 -8.91 -7.10 -7.75
N ARG A 145 -9.25 -7.30 -6.47
CA ARG A 145 -10.52 -7.89 -6.05
C ARG A 145 -11.72 -7.02 -6.42
N ILE A 146 -11.63 -5.72 -6.19
CA ILE A 146 -12.68 -4.77 -6.59
C ILE A 146 -12.78 -4.73 -8.12
N GLU A 147 -11.65 -4.72 -8.83
CA GLU A 147 -11.63 -4.70 -10.29
C GLU A 147 -12.24 -5.97 -10.91
N GLU A 148 -11.94 -7.15 -10.35
CA GLU A 148 -12.58 -8.42 -10.72
C GLU A 148 -14.11 -8.29 -10.66
N LYS A 149 -14.64 -7.82 -9.51
CA LYS A 149 -16.10 -7.67 -9.31
C LYS A 149 -16.75 -6.58 -10.14
N PHE A 150 -16.05 -5.47 -10.39
CA PHE A 150 -16.57 -4.42 -11.25
C PHE A 150 -16.62 -4.86 -12.71
N ASN A 151 -15.67 -5.68 -13.17
CA ASN A 151 -15.63 -6.18 -14.54
C ASN A 151 -16.68 -7.27 -14.84
N GLU A 152 -17.21 -7.95 -13.82
CA GLU A 152 -18.29 -8.93 -13.97
C GLU A 152 -19.65 -8.27 -14.28
N LEU A 153 -19.78 -6.96 -14.06
CA LEU A 153 -21.07 -6.28 -14.02
C LEU A 153 -21.21 -5.20 -15.08
N LYS A 154 -22.41 -5.11 -15.65
CA LYS A 154 -22.77 -4.01 -16.55
C LYS A 154 -22.99 -2.68 -15.82
N LYS A 155 -23.31 -2.75 -14.52
CA LYS A 155 -23.56 -1.59 -13.66
C LYS A 155 -23.13 -1.92 -12.23
N ILE A 156 -22.35 -1.04 -11.65
CA ILE A 156 -22.02 -1.07 -10.22
C ILE A 156 -23.20 -0.48 -9.47
N ASP A 157 -23.77 -1.24 -8.53
CA ASP A 157 -24.84 -0.76 -7.66
C ASP A 157 -24.39 -0.69 -6.20
N PHE A 158 -25.25 -0.11 -5.37
CA PHE A 158 -24.97 0.10 -3.96
C PHE A 158 -24.87 -1.21 -3.16
N GLN A 159 -25.57 -2.26 -3.57
CA GLN A 159 -25.57 -3.52 -2.86
C GLN A 159 -24.23 -4.24 -3.05
N LEU A 160 -23.70 -4.25 -4.28
CA LEU A 160 -22.35 -4.74 -4.55
C LEU A 160 -21.30 -4.01 -3.71
N VAL A 161 -21.36 -2.68 -3.65
CA VAL A 161 -20.36 -1.89 -2.90
C VAL A 161 -20.39 -2.25 -1.41
N LYS A 162 -21.57 -2.50 -0.83
CA LYS A 162 -21.70 -3.01 0.54
C LYS A 162 -21.08 -4.38 0.72
N GLU A 163 -21.31 -5.29 -0.23
CA GLU A 163 -20.76 -6.63 -0.18
C GLU A 163 -19.22 -6.60 -0.29
N LEU A 164 -18.67 -5.74 -1.14
CA LEU A 164 -17.23 -5.53 -1.26
C LEU A 164 -16.57 -5.01 0.02
N HIS A 165 -17.28 -4.21 0.83
CA HIS A 165 -16.77 -3.80 2.14
C HIS A 165 -16.66 -4.97 3.15
N MET A 166 -17.34 -6.09 2.88
CA MET A 166 -17.31 -7.30 3.69
C MET A 166 -16.58 -8.46 2.99
N ASP A 167 -15.93 -8.21 1.85
CA ASP A 167 -15.22 -9.23 1.10
C ASP A 167 -13.92 -9.62 1.83
N ILE A 168 -13.83 -10.90 2.15
CA ILE A 168 -12.74 -11.52 2.94
C ILE A 168 -12.03 -12.60 2.13
N TYR A 169 -12.12 -12.53 0.80
CA TYR A 169 -11.47 -13.49 -0.09
C TYR A 169 -9.97 -13.20 -0.20
N SER A 170 -9.15 -14.19 0.13
CA SER A 170 -7.69 -14.07 0.10
C SER A 170 -7.14 -14.47 -1.27
N ILE A 171 -6.95 -13.48 -2.15
CA ILE A 171 -6.19 -13.65 -3.40
C ILE A 171 -4.80 -14.26 -3.15
N PRO A 172 -3.97 -13.78 -2.19
CA PRO A 172 -2.68 -14.41 -1.94
C PRO A 172 -2.81 -15.83 -1.36
N GLY A 173 -3.86 -16.11 -0.60
CA GLY A 173 -4.22 -17.46 -0.14
C GLY A 173 -4.44 -18.40 -1.31
N ASN A 174 -5.27 -17.99 -2.28
CA ASN A 174 -5.53 -18.75 -3.49
C ASN A 174 -4.26 -18.96 -4.33
N ARG A 175 -3.41 -17.94 -4.47
CA ARG A 175 -2.13 -18.07 -5.18
C ARG A 175 -1.20 -19.09 -4.54
N ILE A 176 -1.11 -19.13 -3.21
CA ILE A 176 -0.28 -20.10 -2.48
C ILE A 176 -0.88 -21.49 -2.55
N LYS A 177 -2.20 -21.61 -2.39
CA LYS A 177 -2.94 -22.86 -2.55
C LYS A 177 -2.66 -23.47 -3.92
N GLU A 178 -3.04 -22.78 -5.00
CA GLU A 178 -2.95 -23.29 -6.36
C GLU A 178 -1.50 -23.40 -6.86
N GLY A 179 -0.63 -22.46 -6.48
CA GLY A 179 0.73 -22.37 -7.02
C GLY A 179 1.77 -23.21 -6.27
N LEU A 180 1.52 -23.60 -5.01
CA LEU A 180 2.52 -24.27 -4.17
C LEU A 180 2.01 -25.53 -3.46
N ILE A 181 0.73 -25.56 -3.05
CA ILE A 181 0.22 -26.60 -2.14
C ILE A 181 -0.59 -27.66 -2.89
N SER A 182 -1.37 -27.25 -3.89
CA SER A 182 -2.26 -28.17 -4.60
C SER A 182 -1.49 -29.31 -5.24
N GLY A 183 -1.98 -30.54 -5.03
CA GLY A 183 -1.31 -31.76 -5.50
C GLY A 183 -0.04 -32.16 -4.75
N LEU A 184 0.45 -31.37 -3.78
CA LEU A 184 1.62 -31.73 -2.98
C LEU A 184 1.34 -32.99 -2.16
N ARG A 185 2.32 -33.89 -2.05
CA ARG A 185 2.24 -35.12 -1.28
C ARG A 185 3.45 -35.27 -0.38
N THR A 186 3.24 -35.77 0.83
CA THR A 186 4.31 -36.02 1.80
C THR A 186 4.05 -37.29 2.60
N ALA A 187 5.12 -38.00 2.95
CA ALA A 187 5.05 -39.18 3.81
C ALA A 187 4.75 -38.82 5.28
N LYS A 188 4.76 -37.53 5.66
CA LYS A 188 4.46 -37.06 7.02
C LYS A 188 2.93 -36.92 7.20
N PRO A 189 2.26 -37.81 7.95
CA PRO A 189 0.79 -37.85 7.96
C PRO A 189 0.12 -36.56 8.45
N LYS A 190 0.71 -35.91 9.46
CA LYS A 190 0.19 -34.62 9.97
C LYS A 190 0.28 -33.51 8.93
N ALA A 191 1.39 -33.43 8.20
CA ALA A 191 1.56 -32.42 7.16
C ALA A 191 0.66 -32.70 5.95
N GLN A 192 0.52 -33.97 5.57
CA GLN A 192 -0.39 -34.41 4.50
C GLN A 192 -1.84 -33.97 4.78
N LYS A 193 -2.31 -34.14 6.02
CA LYS A 193 -3.63 -33.66 6.43
C LYS A 193 -3.79 -32.14 6.32
N LEU A 194 -2.77 -31.36 6.68
CA LEU A 194 -2.82 -29.89 6.55
C LEU A 194 -2.84 -29.45 5.08
N ILE A 195 -2.11 -30.14 4.21
CA ILE A 195 -2.13 -29.91 2.76
C ILE A 195 -3.53 -30.15 2.21
N GLU A 196 -4.16 -31.27 2.56
CA GLU A 196 -5.53 -31.60 2.12
C GLU A 196 -6.54 -30.52 2.56
N ILE A 197 -6.45 -30.02 3.80
CA ILE A 197 -7.34 -28.95 4.27
C ILE A 197 -7.14 -27.65 3.47
N ILE A 198 -5.90 -27.27 3.15
CA ILE A 198 -5.65 -26.07 2.33
C ILE A 198 -6.10 -26.29 0.88
N ASP A 199 -5.89 -27.48 0.32
CA ASP A 199 -6.29 -27.83 -1.05
C ASP A 199 -7.82 -27.75 -1.24
N GLU A 200 -8.59 -28.08 -0.20
CA GLU A 200 -10.05 -27.96 -0.17
C GLU A 200 -10.56 -26.58 0.25
N TRP A 201 -9.69 -25.70 0.77
CA TRP A 201 -10.08 -24.39 1.27
C TRP A 201 -10.61 -23.48 0.14
N ASP A 202 -11.70 -22.78 0.41
CA ASP A 202 -12.35 -21.82 -0.51
C ASP A 202 -11.68 -20.44 -0.56
N CYS A 203 -10.58 -20.27 0.18
CA CYS A 203 -9.80 -19.05 0.28
C CYS A 203 -10.51 -17.86 0.99
N ASN A 204 -11.65 -18.09 1.66
CA ASN A 204 -12.29 -17.06 2.50
C ASN A 204 -11.70 -17.08 3.92
N LEU A 205 -11.47 -15.90 4.48
CA LEU A 205 -10.93 -15.71 5.84
C LEU A 205 -12.02 -15.38 6.87
N ASP A 206 -13.09 -16.17 6.89
CA ASP A 206 -14.16 -16.03 7.88
C ASP A 206 -13.78 -16.64 9.24
N GLU A 207 -14.64 -16.45 10.25
CA GLU A 207 -14.40 -16.91 11.61
C GLU A 207 -14.36 -18.45 11.77
N LYS A 208 -14.79 -19.19 10.75
CA LYS A 208 -14.84 -20.67 10.71
C LYS A 208 -13.76 -21.24 9.78
N SER A 209 -12.93 -20.39 9.19
CA SER A 209 -11.94 -20.77 8.19
C SER A 209 -10.75 -21.52 8.79
N ILE A 210 -10.88 -22.85 8.84
CA ILE A 210 -9.78 -23.75 9.24
C ILE A 210 -8.62 -23.62 8.25
N GLY A 211 -8.91 -23.64 6.94
CA GLY A 211 -7.90 -23.46 5.89
C GLY A 211 -7.17 -22.13 6.00
N GLY A 212 -7.91 -21.04 6.27
CA GLY A 212 -7.35 -19.71 6.52
C GLY A 212 -6.40 -19.67 7.72
N THR A 213 -6.75 -20.35 8.81
CA THR A 213 -5.88 -20.45 9.99
C THR A 213 -4.56 -21.15 9.67
N ILE A 214 -4.62 -22.29 8.95
CA ILE A 214 -3.42 -23.03 8.55
C ILE A 214 -2.58 -22.18 7.59
N TYR A 215 -3.22 -21.52 6.62
CA TYR A 215 -2.58 -20.61 5.67
C TYR A 215 -1.77 -19.52 6.36
N GLN A 216 -2.35 -18.83 7.35
CA GLN A 216 -1.68 -17.75 8.08
C GLN A 216 -0.42 -18.25 8.81
N VAL A 217 -0.51 -19.38 9.51
CA VAL A 217 0.64 -19.98 10.21
C VAL A 217 1.69 -20.50 9.23
N PHE A 218 1.25 -21.09 8.12
CA PHE A 218 2.14 -21.57 7.07
C PHE A 218 2.92 -20.42 6.45
N LEU A 219 2.25 -19.34 6.07
CA LEU A 219 2.88 -18.16 5.46
C LEU A 219 3.90 -17.51 6.41
N PHE A 220 3.52 -17.31 7.67
CA PHE A 220 4.43 -16.79 8.69
C PHE A 220 5.69 -17.67 8.84
N THR A 221 5.49 -18.97 8.98
CA THR A 221 6.57 -19.94 9.17
C THR A 221 7.46 -20.03 7.93
N LEU A 222 6.87 -20.00 6.74
CA LEU A 222 7.59 -20.00 5.47
C LEU A 222 8.50 -18.78 5.36
N ILE A 223 7.97 -17.58 5.59
CA ILE A 223 8.75 -16.35 5.52
C ILE A 223 9.87 -16.38 6.57
N LYS A 224 9.56 -16.73 7.82
CA LYS A 224 10.57 -16.85 8.88
C LYS A 224 11.70 -17.80 8.50
N ASN A 225 11.38 -18.99 8.01
CA ASN A 225 12.37 -19.99 7.60
C ASN A 225 13.22 -19.54 6.40
N ILE A 226 12.69 -18.67 5.53
CA ILE A 226 13.43 -18.10 4.41
C ILE A 226 14.39 -17.01 4.91
N VAL A 227 13.95 -16.09 5.77
CA VAL A 227 14.73 -14.90 6.13
C VAL A 227 15.71 -15.12 7.29
N GLU A 228 15.37 -15.99 8.25
CA GLU A 228 16.17 -16.20 9.46
C GLU A 228 17.61 -16.67 9.19
N PRO A 229 17.88 -17.60 8.25
CA PRO A 229 19.25 -17.98 7.90
C PRO A 229 20.12 -16.82 7.38
N HIS A 230 19.50 -15.75 6.86
CA HIS A 230 20.21 -14.59 6.29
C HIS A 230 20.32 -13.42 7.26
N LEU A 231 19.32 -13.21 8.12
CA LEU A 231 19.25 -12.08 9.04
C LEU A 231 19.70 -12.45 10.46
N GLY A 232 19.66 -13.73 10.83
CA GLY A 232 19.75 -14.17 12.21
C GLY A 232 18.48 -13.82 13.00
N THR A 233 18.36 -14.39 14.20
CA THR A 233 17.11 -14.35 14.99
C THR A 233 16.69 -12.91 15.36
N ILE A 234 17.62 -12.09 15.88
CA ILE A 234 17.31 -10.74 16.37
C ILE A 234 16.77 -9.84 15.24
N LEU A 235 17.41 -9.86 14.06
CA LEU A 235 16.96 -9.03 12.94
C LEU A 235 15.69 -9.62 12.31
N THR A 236 15.50 -10.93 12.35
CA THR A 236 14.26 -11.57 11.89
C THR A 236 13.06 -11.14 12.72
N GLU A 237 13.19 -11.09 14.05
CA GLU A 237 12.13 -10.62 14.94
C GLU A 237 11.81 -9.14 14.70
N LYS A 238 12.81 -8.30 14.44
CA LYS A 238 12.59 -6.90 14.05
C LYS A 238 11.94 -6.76 12.67
N TYR A 239 12.34 -7.60 11.72
CA TYR A 239 11.88 -7.55 10.34
C TYR A 239 10.44 -8.06 10.18
N LEU A 240 10.11 -9.18 10.83
CA LEU A 240 8.76 -9.71 10.87
C LEU A 240 7.86 -8.96 11.86
N GLY A 241 8.44 -8.19 12.78
CA GLY A 241 7.71 -7.54 13.86
C GLY A 241 7.38 -8.50 14.99
N ILE A 242 6.86 -7.94 16.07
CA ILE A 242 6.38 -8.65 17.26
C ILE A 242 4.90 -8.30 17.39
N GLY A 243 4.03 -9.29 17.47
CA GLY A 243 2.60 -9.04 17.65
C GLY A 243 2.32 -8.35 18.99
N ASP A 244 1.28 -7.50 19.02
CA ASP A 244 0.86 -6.76 20.22
C ASP A 244 0.46 -7.68 21.39
N HIS A 245 0.24 -8.97 21.10
CA HIS A 245 -0.03 -10.02 22.08
C HIS A 245 0.70 -11.31 21.67
N PRO A 246 1.21 -12.14 22.61
CA PRO A 246 1.90 -13.40 22.29
C PRO A 246 1.10 -14.44 21.48
N LEU A 247 -0.21 -14.25 21.37
CA LEU A 247 -1.12 -15.12 20.60
C LEU A 247 -1.49 -14.54 19.22
N LEU A 248 -1.10 -13.30 18.94
CA LEU A 248 -1.35 -12.65 17.66
C LEU A 248 -0.05 -12.63 16.85
N LEU A 249 -0.13 -13.08 15.60
CA LEU A 249 0.97 -12.93 14.66
C LEU A 249 1.17 -11.43 14.36
N PRO A 250 2.41 -11.00 14.10
CA PRO A 250 2.65 -9.62 13.71
C PRO A 250 2.00 -9.32 12.36
N VAL A 251 1.46 -8.10 12.24
CA VAL A 251 0.94 -7.56 10.98
C VAL A 251 2.04 -6.69 10.36
N ASN A 252 2.55 -7.09 9.20
CA ASN A 252 3.57 -6.34 8.45
C ASN A 252 3.30 -6.48 6.94
N GLU A 253 4.01 -5.75 6.08
CA GLU A 253 3.74 -5.79 4.62
C GLU A 253 3.82 -7.20 3.99
N LEU A 254 4.58 -8.13 4.56
CA LEU A 254 4.73 -9.51 4.08
C LEU A 254 3.60 -10.44 4.53
N LEU A 255 2.94 -10.13 5.65
CA LEU A 255 1.91 -10.97 6.29
C LEU A 255 0.52 -10.36 6.26
N GLY A 256 0.45 -9.02 6.28
CA GLY A 256 -0.65 -8.24 6.84
C GLY A 256 -1.61 -7.63 5.83
N HIS A 257 -1.35 -7.76 4.53
CA HIS A 257 -2.26 -7.20 3.52
C HIS A 257 -2.91 -8.29 2.68
N CYS A 258 -3.23 -9.41 3.33
CA CYS A 258 -3.92 -10.52 2.68
C CYS A 258 -5.40 -10.23 2.45
N THR A 259 -6.05 -9.42 3.31
CA THR A 259 -7.49 -9.07 3.23
C THR A 259 -7.91 -7.86 4.11
N GLU A 260 -7.17 -6.74 4.17
CA GLU A 260 -7.60 -5.57 4.99
C GLU A 260 -8.48 -4.54 4.28
#